data_AF-A0A2R6H4R3-F1
#
_entry.id   AF-A0A2R6H4R3-F1
#
_cell.length_a   1.000
_cell.length_b   1.000
_cell.length_c   1.000
_cell.angle_alpha   90.00
_cell.angle_beta   90.00
_cell.angle_gamma   90.00
#
_symmetry.space_group_name_H-M   'P 1'
#
loop_
_entity.id
_entity.type
_entity.pdbx_description
1 polymer ?
#
loop_
_entity_poly.entity_id
_entity_poly.type
_entity_poly.pdbx_seq_one_letter_code
_entity_poly.pdbx_strand_id
1 'polypeptide(L)' 'DIEPAVVFEVGYEEIQPSPTYSSGYALRFPRFLGVRDDKDPADADSVERVERLADRQ' A
#
# COMPACT_ATOMS: atom_id res chain seq x y z
N ASP A 1 17.02 3.46 9.68
CA ASP A 1 16.35 3.39 8.37
C ASP A 1 16.68 2.09 7.67
N ILE A 2 15.78 1.62 6.81
CA ILE A 2 15.98 0.40 6.02
C ILE A 2 15.91 0.83 4.55
N GLU A 3 16.85 0.35 3.74
CA GLU A 3 16.81 0.56 2.28
C GLU A 3 15.60 -0.17 1.68
N PRO A 4 14.74 0.50 0.90
CA PRO A 4 13.63 -0.15 0.22
C PRO A 4 14.14 -1.24 -0.73
N ALA A 5 13.77 -2.49 -0.46
CA ALA A 5 14.28 -3.63 -1.22
C ALA A 5 13.23 -4.72 -1.52
N VAL A 6 12.16 -4.81 -0.72
CA VAL A 6 11.19 -5.91 -0.80
C VAL A 6 9.78 -5.35 -0.96
N VAL A 7 9.04 -5.89 -1.93
CA VAL A 7 7.63 -5.55 -2.17
C VAL A 7 6.74 -6.65 -1.60
N PHE A 8 5.75 -6.27 -0.81
CA PHE A 8 4.75 -7.19 -0.28
C PHE A 8 3.41 -7.01 -0.98
N GLU A 9 2.74 -8.13 -1.22
CA GLU A 9 1.32 -8.15 -1.52
C GLU A 9 0.53 -8.12 -0.22
N VAL A 10 -0.36 -7.14 -0.08
CA VAL A 10 -1.14 -6.89 1.12
C VAL A 10 -2.61 -6.86 0.76
N GLY A 11 -3.39 -7.73 1.40
CA GLY A 11 -4.85 -7.66 1.40
C GLY A 11 -5.33 -6.68 2.46
N TYR A 12 -6.47 -6.04 2.22
CA TYR A 12 -7.08 -5.08 3.14
C TYR A 12 -8.61 -5.13 3.01
N GLU A 13 -9.33 -4.62 4.01
CA GLU A 13 -10.80 -4.51 3.94
C GLU A 13 -11.26 -3.18 3.36
N GLU A 14 -10.55 -2.10 3.70
CA GLU A 14 -10.92 -0.72 3.33
C GLU A 14 -9.65 0.15 3.33
N ILE A 15 -9.57 1.13 2.44
CA ILE A 15 -8.61 2.24 2.47
C ILE A 15 -9.31 3.46 3.06
N GLN A 16 -8.74 4.07 4.09
CA GLN A 16 -9.33 5.21 4.80
C GLN A 16 -8.41 6.44 4.71
N PRO A 17 -8.95 7.66 4.53
CA PRO A 17 -8.17 8.88 4.69
C PRO A 17 -7.61 8.97 6.11
N SER A 18 -6.33 9.33 6.25
CA SER A 18 -5.65 9.42 7.54
C SER A 18 -4.69 10.59 7.58
N PRO A 19 -4.78 11.47 8.59
CA PRO A 19 -3.80 12.54 8.79
C PRO A 19 -2.49 12.04 9.40
N THR A 20 -2.43 10.77 9.83
CA THR A 20 -1.28 10.20 10.58
C THR A 20 -0.11 9.85 9.67
N TYR A 21 -0.39 9.43 8.43
CA TYR A 21 0.62 8.97 7.49
C TYR A 21 0.85 10.00 6.39
N SER A 22 2.10 10.15 5.95
CA SER A 22 2.46 11.07 4.86
C SER A 22 1.80 10.71 3.52
N SER A 23 1.34 9.46 3.34
CA SER A 23 0.53 9.04 2.20
C SER A 23 -0.87 9.65 2.19
N GLY A 24 -1.36 10.14 3.34
CA GLY A 24 -2.76 10.57 3.49
C GLY A 24 -3.76 9.43 3.67
N TYR A 25 -3.32 8.17 3.68
CA TYR A 25 -4.18 6.98 3.72
C TYR A 25 -3.68 5.90 4.68
N ALA A 26 -4.62 5.13 5.22
CA ALA A 26 -4.37 3.93 6.02
C ALA A 26 -5.14 2.74 5.46
N LEU A 27 -4.51 1.56 5.48
CA LEU A 27 -5.19 0.29 5.17
C LEU A 27 -5.87 -0.24 6.43
N ARG A 28 -7.15 -0.59 6.33
CA ARG A 28 -7.93 -1.21 7.41
C ARG A 28 -7.73 -2.73 7.40
N PHE A 29 -7.33 -3.26 8.56
CA PHE A 29 -7.01 -4.68 8.77
C PHE A 29 -6.09 -5.26 7.67
N PRO A 30 -4.90 -4.68 7.45
CA PRO A 30 -3.98 -5.17 6.44
C PRO A 30 -3.48 -6.57 6.79
N ARG A 31 -3.37 -7.43 5.77
CA ARG A 31 -2.94 -8.84 5.91
C ARG A 31 -1.87 -9.13 4.87
N PHE A 32 -0.77 -9.72 5.31
CA PHE A 32 0.27 -10.21 4.40
C PHE A 32 -0.29 -11.35 3.55
N LEU A 33 -0.12 -11.25 2.22
CA LEU A 33 -0.49 -12.30 1.28
C LEU A 33 0.73 -13.00 0.69
N GLY A 34 1.80 -12.26 0.41
CA GLY A 34 3.02 -12.83 -0.15
C GLY A 34 4.11 -11.80 -0.42
N VAL A 35 5.31 -12.30 -0.73
CA VAL A 35 6.40 -11.49 -1.28
C VAL A 35 6.25 -11.42 -2.79
N ARG A 36 6.47 -10.23 -3.36
CA ARG A 36 6.42 -9.99 -4.81
C ARG A 36 7.84 -9.92 -5.35
N ASP A 37 8.47 -11.09 -5.49
CA ASP A 37 9.81 -11.23 -6.06
C ASP A 37 9.87 -10.84 -7.55
N ASP A 38 8.70 -10.67 -8.17
CA ASP A 38 8.52 -10.19 -9.54
C ASP A 38 8.48 -8.66 -9.66
N LYS A 39 8.59 -7.91 -8.55
CA LYS A 39 8.51 -6.45 -8.53
C LYS A 39 9.71 -5.81 -7.83
N ASP A 40 10.26 -4.76 -8.45
CA ASP A 40 11.19 -3.87 -7.80
C ASP A 40 10.44 -2.85 -6.91
N PRO A 41 11.09 -2.24 -5.90
CA PRO A 41 10.48 -1.21 -5.05
C PRO A 41 9.85 -0.04 -5.83
N ALA A 42 10.40 0.30 -6.99
CA ALA A 42 9.89 1.34 -7.87
C ALA A 42 8.56 0.96 -8.56
N ASP A 43 8.24 -0.34 -8.64
CA ASP A 43 7.03 -0.89 -9.27
C ASP A 43 5.92 -1.23 -8.25
N ALA A 44 6.12 -0.84 -6.99
CA ALA A 44 5.09 -0.88 -5.98
C ALA A 44 3.92 0.05 -6.36
N ASP A 45 2.74 -0.23 -5.81
CA ASP A 45 1.56 0.61 -6.09
C ASP A 45 1.81 2.05 -5.60
N SER A 46 1.47 3.03 -6.46
CA SER A 46 1.69 4.45 -6.18
C SER A 46 0.59 5.04 -5.29
N VAL A 47 0.87 6.20 -4.67
CA VAL A 47 -0.12 6.92 -3.85
C VAL A 47 -1.34 7.32 -4.69
N GLU A 48 -1.16 7.72 -5.95
CA GLU A 48 -2.26 8.05 -6.86
C GLU A 48 -3.15 6.83 -7.14
N ARG A 49 -2.58 5.62 -7.16
CA ARG A 49 -3.37 4.39 -7.28
C ARG A 49 -4.16 4.13 -6.00
N VAL A 50 -3.56 4.35 -4.83
CA VAL A 50 -4.25 4.22 -3.53
C VAL A 50 -5.44 5.18 -3.45
N GLU A 51 -5.27 6.44 -3.83
CA GLU A 51 -6.35 7.44 -3.89
C GLU A 51 -7.49 7.00 -4.81
N ARG A 52 -7.18 6.57 -6.04
CA ARG A 52 -8.20 6.05 -6.97
C ARG A 52 -8.91 4.80 -6.45
N LEU A 53 -8.26 3.98 -5.62
CA LEU A 53 -8.90 2.82 -5.01
C LEU A 53 -9.80 3.29 -3.87
N ALA A 54 -9.32 4.20 -3.02
CA ALA A 54 -10.08 4.80 -1.92
C ALA A 54 -11.41 5.41 -2.40
N ASP A 55 -11.37 6.18 -3.49
CA ASP A 55 -12.54 6.83 -4.09
C ASP A 55 -13.58 5.85 -4.68
N ARG A 56 -13.21 4.59 -4.91
CA ARG A 56 -14.06 3.57 -5.56
C ARG A 56 -14.62 2.53 -4.61
N GLN A 57 -14.33 2.63 -3.31
CA GLN A 57 -14.84 1.71 -2.29
C GLN A 57 -16.27 2.05 -1.87
#